data_AF-A0A640W399-F1
#
_entry.id   AF-A0A640W399-F1
#
_cell.length_a   1.000
_cell.length_b   1.000
_cell.length_c   1.000
_cell.angle_alpha   90.00
_cell.angle_beta   90.00
_cell.angle_gamma   90.00
#
_symmetry.space_group_name_H-M   'P 1'
#
loop_
_entity.id
_entity.type
_entity.pdbx_description
1 polymer ?
#
loop_
_entity_poly.entity_id
_entity_poly.type
_entity_poly.pdbx_seq_one_letter_code
_entity_poly.pdbx_strand_id
1 'polypeptide(L)' 'MSEKRQKIIDKIEDLNQARASIRQSLQSLEERKKEISEKKYERLKEKYNKRLEKIKKKIHELEMQLK' A
#
# COMPACT_ATOMS: atom_id res chain seq x y z
N MET A 1 6.59 15.74 -22.07
CA MET A 1 5.89 14.54 -21.58
C MET A 1 4.47 14.57 -22.10
N SER A 2 3.89 13.45 -22.56
CA SER A 2 2.47 13.44 -22.93
C SER A 2 1.60 13.55 -21.67
N GLU A 3 0.47 14.24 -21.74
CA GLU A 3 -0.45 14.43 -20.61
C GLU A 3 -0.87 13.08 -19.98
N LYS A 4 -1.07 12.05 -20.82
CA LYS A 4 -1.36 10.68 -20.38
C LYS A 4 -0.22 10.08 -19.54
N ARG A 5 1.04 10.30 -19.95
CA ARG A 5 2.21 9.80 -19.23
C ARG A 5 2.36 10.49 -17.87
N GLN A 6 2.09 11.80 -17.80
CA GLN A 6 2.12 12.53 -16.53
C GLN A 6 1.06 12.00 -15.56
N LYS A 7 -0.19 11.82 -16.02
CA LYS A 7 -1.27 11.25 -15.18
C LYS A 7 -0.94 9.87 -14.61
N ILE A 8 -0.21 9.04 -15.36
CA ILE A 8 0.23 7.72 -14.87
C ILE A 8 1.30 7.89 -13.78
N ILE A 9 2.26 8.80 -13.96
CA ILE A 9 3.29 9.11 -12.96
C ILE A 9 2.66 9.63 -11.67
N ASP A 10 1.78 10.64 -11.77
CA ASP A 10 1.07 11.21 -10.62
C ASP A 10 0.31 10.10 -9.86
N LYS A 11 -0.31 9.17 -10.61
CA LYS A 11 -1.03 8.05 -9.98
C LYS A 11 -0.11 7.06 -9.27
N ILE A 12 1.08 6.82 -9.81
CA ILE A 12 2.10 5.99 -9.15
C ILE A 12 2.58 6.67 -7.86
N GLU A 13 2.76 7.99 -7.85
CA GLU A 13 3.13 8.75 -6.65
C GLU A 13 2.05 8.66 -5.56
N ASP A 14 0.78 8.87 -5.90
CA ASP A 14 -0.36 8.67 -4.98
C ASP A 14 -0.36 7.27 -4.36
N LEU A 15 -0.16 6.25 -5.20
CA LEU A 15 -0.15 4.86 -4.76
C LEU A 15 1.06 4.56 -3.86
N ASN A 16 2.22 5.16 -4.12
CA ASN A 16 3.39 5.03 -3.26
C ASN A 16 3.20 5.71 -1.90
N GLN A 17 2.55 6.89 -1.86
CA GLN A 17 2.17 7.54 -0.61
C GLN A 17 1.19 6.66 0.20
N ALA A 18 0.17 6.12 -0.45
CA ALA A 18 -0.76 5.17 0.17
C ALA A 18 -0.05 3.92 0.70
N ARG A 19 0.93 3.39 -0.06
CA ARG A 19 1.78 2.26 0.35
C ARG A 19 2.56 2.58 1.63
N ALA A 20 3.16 3.76 1.71
CA ALA A 20 3.90 4.21 2.88
C ALA A 20 3.00 4.34 4.12
N SER A 21 1.82 4.93 3.97
CA SER A 21 0.84 5.06 5.06
C SER A 21 0.38 3.71 5.60
N ILE A 22 0.16 2.71 4.74
CA ILE A 22 -0.20 1.36 5.20
C ILE A 22 0.96 0.68 5.92
N ARG A 23 2.21 0.89 5.47
CA ARG A 23 3.40 0.37 6.18
C ARG A 23 3.52 0.96 7.57
N GLN A 24 3.30 2.27 7.73
CA GLN A 24 3.25 2.91 9.05
C GLN A 24 2.14 2.31 9.92
N SER A 25 0.95 2.08 9.34
CA SER A 25 -0.16 1.44 10.06
C SER A 25 0.17 0.02 10.53
N LEU A 26 0.93 -0.75 9.74
CA LEU A 26 1.42 -2.08 10.13
C LEU A 26 2.45 -1.99 11.25
N GLN A 27 3.37 -1.03 11.18
CA GLN A 27 4.34 -0.80 12.24
C GLN A 27 3.65 -0.46 13.57
N SER A 28 2.70 0.48 13.57
CA SER A 28 1.92 0.82 14.76
C SER A 28 1.08 -0.36 15.28
N LEU A 29 0.59 -1.23 14.38
CA LEU A 29 -0.10 -2.46 14.78
C LEU A 29 0.84 -3.44 15.49
N GLU A 30 2.10 -3.53 15.05
CA GLU A 30 3.12 -4.38 15.67
C GLU A 30 3.52 -3.86 17.06
N GLU A 31 3.74 -2.55 17.18
CA GLU A 31 4.06 -1.89 18.46
C GLU A 31 2.97 -2.13 19.50
N ARG A 32 1.71 -2.13 19.07
CA ARG A 32 0.54 -2.32 19.94
C ARG A 32 0.02 -3.75 19.98
N LYS A 33 0.77 -4.73 19.48
CA LYS A 33 0.36 -6.14 19.40
C LYS A 33 -0.09 -6.70 20.76
N LYS A 34 0.58 -6.29 21.85
CA LYS A 34 0.27 -6.72 23.22
C LYS A 34 -1.02 -6.09 23.78
N GLU A 35 -1.51 -5.00 23.19
CA GLU A 35 -2.72 -4.28 23.64
C GLU A 35 -4.01 -4.81 23.01
N ILE A 36 -3.90 -5.68 22.02
CA ILE A 36 -5.04 -6.24 21.29
C ILE A 36 -5.02 -7.76 21.32
N SER A 37 -6.19 -8.38 21.14
CA SER A 37 -6.25 -9.83 21.03
C SER A 37 -5.52 -10.32 19.78
N GLU A 38 -4.87 -11.48 19.88
CA GLU A 38 -4.15 -12.12 18.77
C GLU A 38 -5.03 -12.27 17.53
N LYS A 39 -6.29 -12.70 17.71
CA LYS A 39 -7.28 -12.81 16.63
C LYS A 39 -7.55 -11.47 15.94
N LYS A 40 -7.58 -10.36 16.69
CA LYS A 40 -7.77 -9.02 16.12
C LYS A 40 -6.51 -8.54 15.39
N TYR A 41 -5.34 -8.79 15.98
CA TYR A 41 -4.04 -8.50 15.37
C TYR A 41 -3.91 -9.20 14.01
N GLU A 42 -4.11 -10.51 13.95
CA GLU A 42 -3.97 -11.30 12.70
C GLU A 42 -4.93 -10.81 11.61
N ARG A 43 -6.19 -10.54 11.96
CA ARG A 43 -7.17 -9.97 11.01
C ARG A 43 -6.75 -8.62 10.44
N LEU A 44 -6.23 -7.72 11.28
CA LEU A 44 -5.78 -6.40 10.85
C LEU A 44 -4.52 -6.49 10.00
N LYS A 45 -3.56 -7.34 10.41
CA LYS A 45 -2.33 -7.62 9.66
C LYS A 45 -2.64 -8.17 8.27
N GLU A 46 -3.52 -9.17 8.18
CA GLU A 46 -3.97 -9.73 6.91
C GLU A 46 -4.65 -8.68 6.02
N LYS A 47 -5.52 -7.85 6.60
CA LYS A 47 -6.20 -6.75 5.88
C LYS A 47 -5.18 -5.76 5.29
N TYR A 48 -4.19 -5.33 6.07
CA TYR A 48 -3.17 -4.41 5.59
C TYR A 48 -2.26 -5.03 4.54
N ASN A 49 -1.83 -6.28 4.72
CA ASN A 49 -1.04 -7.02 3.73
C ASN A 49 -1.79 -7.18 2.41
N LYS A 50 -3.09 -7.53 2.44
CA LYS A 50 -3.95 -7.60 1.24
C LYS A 50 -4.02 -6.25 0.52
N ARG A 51 -4.07 -5.13 1.25
CA ARG A 51 -4.07 -3.79 0.64
C ARG A 51 -2.71 -3.44 0.03
N LEU A 52 -1.60 -3.78 0.69
CA LEU A 52 -0.25 -3.59 0.14
C LEU A 52 -0.07 -4.34 -1.17
N GLU A 53 -0.48 -5.60 -1.23
CA GLU A 53 -0.37 -6.40 -2.45
C GLU A 53 -1.18 -5.82 -3.60
N LYS A 54 -2.39 -5.34 -3.34
CA LYS A 54 -3.20 -4.65 -4.36
C LYS A 54 -2.52 -3.40 -4.90
N ILE A 55 -1.96 -2.57 -4.01
CA ILE A 55 -1.25 -1.35 -4.40
C ILE A 55 0.02 -1.68 -5.19
N LYS A 56 0.79 -2.68 -4.75
CA LYS A 56 2.00 -3.14 -5.44
C LYS A 56 1.69 -3.61 -6.87
N LYS A 57 0.64 -4.43 -7.04
CA LYS A 57 0.17 -4.85 -8.37
C LYS A 57 -0.23 -3.67 -9.24
N LYS A 58 -0.98 -2.70 -8.67
CA LYS A 58 -1.41 -1.52 -9.41
C LYS A 58 -0.26 -0.62 -9.86
N ILE A 59 0.73 -0.41 -8.99
CA ILE A 59 1.96 0.32 -9.34
C ILE A 59 2.66 -0.39 -10.49
N HIS A 60 2.85 -1.72 -10.38
CA HIS A 60 3.52 -2.50 -11.41
C HIS A 60 2.80 -2.44 -12.78
N GLU A 61 1.47 -2.55 -12.79
CA GLU A 61 0.67 -2.38 -14.01
C GLU A 61 0.88 -1.00 -14.66
N LEU A 62 0.91 0.06 -13.85
CA LEU A 62 1.13 1.43 -14.33
C LEU A 62 2.57 1.64 -14.82
N GLU A 63 3.56 1.08 -14.14
CA GLU A 63 4.97 1.09 -14.57
C GLU A 63 5.14 0.37 -15.92
N MET A 64 4.43 -0.75 -16.14
CA MET A 64 4.42 -1.46 -17.42
C MET A 64 3.78 -0.65 -18.54
N GLN A 65 2.83 0.24 -18.27
CA GLN A 65 2.26 1.16 -19.25
C GLN A 65 3.19 2.33 -19.60
N LEU A 66 4.20 2.61 -18.78
CA LEU A 66 5.22 3.64 -19.03
C LEU A 66 6.43 3.14 -19.81
N LYS A 67 6.60 1.81 -19.90
CA LYS A 67 7.63 1.15 -20.70
C LYS A 67 7.22 1.09 -22.16
#